data_AF-A0A960T0Q6-F1
#
_entry.id   AF-A0A960T0Q6-F1
#
_cell.length_a   1.000
_cell.length_b   1.000
_cell.length_c   1.000
_cell.angle_alpha   90.00
_cell.angle_beta   90.00
_cell.angle_gamma   90.00
#
_symmetry.space_group_name_H-M   'P 1'
#
loop_
_entity.id
_entity.type
_entity.pdbx_description
1 polymer ?
#
loop_
_entity_poly.entity_id
_entity_poly.type
_entity_poly.pdbx_seq_one_letter_code
_entity_poly.pdbx_strand_id
1 'polypeptide(L)'
;MNLLFQNPALLGLLALAGLPALVHLLSRARPPVYRFSNVSFLRRIARESTRVRRPKEWLLLALRTLALLALAAAFAAPFLVSKHALPGGKRSVILLIDRSASMAARDGVGTRFDNACAEASKYLTKAKPDFANIVWIDGEPDAVFPDPGPNLAFLRESLERS
;
A
#
# COMPACT_ATOMS: atom_id res chain seq x y z
N MET A 1 -8.31 8.04 -1.74
CA MET A 1 -7.20 7.06 -1.63
C MET A 1 -7.42 6.32 -0.33
N ASN A 2 -7.45 4.99 -0.37
CA ASN A 2 -7.62 4.19 0.84
C ASN A 2 -6.23 3.73 1.29
N LEU A 3 -5.95 3.89 2.58
CA LEU A 3 -4.75 3.34 3.20
C LEU A 3 -5.06 1.90 3.60
N LEU A 4 -4.33 0.95 3.02
CA LEU A 4 -4.39 -0.45 3.37
C LEU A 4 -3.03 -0.88 3.93
N PHE A 5 -3.05 -1.96 4.71
CA PHE A 5 -1.86 -2.52 5.34
C PHE A 5 -1.72 -3.96 4.91
N GLN A 6 -0.51 -4.37 4.54
CA GLN A 6 -0.24 -5.76 4.15
C GLN A 6 -0.33 -6.68 5.38
N ASN A 7 0.12 -6.19 6.54
CA ASN A 7 0.15 -6.94 7.79
C ASN A 7 -0.60 -6.20 8.91
N PRO A 8 -1.95 -6.16 8.89
CA PRO A 8 -2.73 -5.39 9.85
C PRO A 8 -2.55 -5.87 11.31
N ALA A 9 -2.24 -7.14 11.52
CA ALA A 9 -1.97 -7.70 12.86
C ALA A 9 -0.77 -7.03 13.56
N LEU A 10 0.17 -6.48 12.80
CA LEU A 10 1.38 -5.84 13.33
C LEU A 10 1.15 -4.37 13.73
N LEU A 11 -0.04 -3.81 13.52
CA LEU A 11 -0.36 -2.44 13.95
C LEU A 11 -0.19 -2.23 15.46
N GLY A 12 -0.34 -3.29 16.26
CA GLY A 12 -0.06 -3.26 17.69
C GLY A 12 1.37 -2.82 18.04
N LEU A 13 2.34 -3.01 17.14
CA LEU A 13 3.72 -2.56 17.33
C LEU A 13 3.83 -1.03 17.45
N LEU A 14 2.85 -0.27 16.94
CA LEU A 14 2.81 1.19 17.14
C LEU A 14 2.76 1.57 18.62
N ALA A 15 2.23 0.71 19.50
CA ALA A 15 2.23 0.95 20.94
C ALA A 15 3.65 1.05 21.52
N LEU A 16 4.63 0.37 20.92
CA LEU A 16 6.04 0.43 21.35
C LEU A 16 6.66 1.82 21.12
N ALA A 17 6.14 2.60 20.17
CA ALA A 17 6.59 3.99 19.98
C ALA A 17 6.25 4.90 21.16
N GLY A 18 5.34 4.47 22.05
CA GLY A 18 5.07 5.16 23.32
C GLY A 18 6.16 4.95 24.38
N LEU A 19 7.00 3.92 24.27
CA LEU A 19 8.02 3.58 25.28
C LEU A 19 9.00 4.72 25.57
N PRO A 20 9.60 5.41 24.58
CA PRO A 20 10.51 6.52 24.86
C PRO A 20 9.83 7.66 25.64
N ALA A 21 8.58 7.98 25.30
CA ALA A 21 7.81 9.00 25.98
C ALA A 21 7.48 8.59 27.42
N LEU A 22 7.13 7.32 27.62
CA LEU A 22 6.81 6.76 28.93
C LEU A 22 8.05 6.74 29.84
N VAL A 23 9.19 6.29 29.33
CA VAL A 23 10.49 6.34 30.02
C VAL A 23 10.89 7.78 30.34
N HIS A 24 10.68 8.72 29.41
CA HIS A 24 10.96 10.14 29.65
C HIS A 24 10.11 10.69 30.80
N LEU A 25 8.81 10.38 30.83
CA LEU A 25 7.90 10.80 31.90
C LEU A 25 8.32 10.22 33.26
N LEU A 26 8.72 8.94 33.31
CA LEU A 26 9.24 8.28 34.50
C LEU A 26 10.59 8.86 34.95
N SER A 27 11.47 9.21 34.00
CA SER A 27 12.79 9.81 34.29
C SER A 27 12.71 11.23 34.85
N ARG A 28 11.53 11.88 34.76
CA ARG A 28 11.24 13.16 35.41
C ARG A 28 11.02 13.01 36.92
N ALA A 29 10.94 11.79 37.44
CA ALA A 29 10.95 11.54 38.89
C ALA A 29 12.17 12.19 39.54
N ARG A 30 11.95 12.92 40.63
CA ARG A 30 12.95 13.83 41.23
C ARG A 30 14.22 13.05 41.59
N PRO A 31 15.42 13.48 41.15
CA PRO A 31 16.65 12.85 41.57
C PRO A 31 16.82 12.96 43.10
N PRO A 32 17.37 11.93 43.76
CA PRO A 32 17.61 11.95 45.20
C PRO A 32 18.55 13.10 45.57
N VAL A 33 18.17 13.88 46.58
CA VAL A 33 18.91 15.06 47.02
C VAL A 33 20.04 14.62 47.97
N TYR A 34 21.29 14.64 47.51
CA TYR A 34 22.46 14.42 48.36
C TYR A 34 22.95 15.75 48.97
N ARG A 35 23.16 15.81 50.30
CA ARG A 35 23.78 16.95 50.98
C ARG A 35 25.31 16.87 50.83
N PHE A 36 25.88 17.61 49.88
CA PHE A 36 27.33 17.82 49.77
C PHE A 36 27.76 19.16 50.38
N SER A 37 28.83 19.16 51.16
CA SER A 37 29.31 20.28 51.98
C SER A 37 30.15 21.35 51.24
N ASN A 38 30.05 21.48 49.91
CA ASN A 38 30.75 22.57 49.19
C ASN A 38 30.02 22.99 47.89
N VAL A 39 28.84 23.60 48.05
CA VAL A 39 27.82 23.83 46.99
C VAL A 39 27.96 25.14 46.19
N SER A 40 28.92 26.00 46.50
CA SER A 40 29.05 27.32 45.84
C SER A 40 29.61 27.23 44.42
N PHE A 41 30.59 26.35 44.17
CA PHE A 41 31.24 26.21 42.86
C PHE A 41 30.40 25.38 41.87
N LEU A 42 29.79 24.28 42.34
CA LEU A 42 28.93 23.39 41.54
C LEU A 42 27.60 24.04 41.11
N ARG A 43 27.01 24.93 41.92
CA ARG A 43 25.77 25.63 41.59
C ARG A 43 25.89 26.55 40.36
N ARG A 44 27.08 27.13 40.14
CA ARG A 44 27.31 28.08 39.04
C ARG A 44 27.37 27.34 37.68
N ILE A 45 28.03 26.18 37.65
CA ILE A 45 28.16 25.33 36.46
C ILE A 45 26.84 24.58 36.15
N ALA A 46 26.10 24.15 37.17
CA ALA A 46 24.82 23.44 36.98
C ALA A 46 23.70 24.32 36.40
N ARG A 47 23.72 25.64 36.66
CA ARG A 47 22.72 26.60 36.14
C ARG A 47 22.87 26.89 34.65
N GLU A 48 24.09 26.85 34.10
CA GLU A 48 24.31 27.03 32.66
C GLU A 48 24.01 25.78 31.84
N SER A 49 24.36 24.60 32.36
CA SER A 49 24.15 23.30 31.71
C SER A 49 22.66 22.96 31.48
N THR A 50 21.77 23.47 32.32
CA THR A 50 20.33 23.12 32.28
C THR A 50 19.51 23.89 31.22
N ARG A 51 19.98 25.05 30.73
CA ARG A 51 19.21 25.87 29.79
C ARG A 51 19.36 25.43 28.33
N VAL A 52 20.52 24.89 27.95
CA VAL A 52 20.83 24.42 26.58
C VAL A 52 20.42 22.96 26.35
N ARG A 53 20.32 22.14 27.41
CA ARG A 53 19.95 20.71 27.32
C ARG A 53 18.47 20.48 27.00
N ARG A 54 17.58 21.33 27.52
CA ARG A 54 16.12 21.17 27.35
C ARG A 54 15.67 21.05 25.88
N PRO A 55 16.05 21.95 24.95
CA PRO A 55 15.61 21.81 23.55
C PRO A 55 16.18 20.57 22.85
N LYS A 56 17.40 20.12 23.21
CA LYS A 56 17.99 18.88 22.64
C LYS A 56 17.30 17.61 23.13
N GLU A 57 16.84 17.58 24.38
CA GLU A 57 16.15 16.43 24.96
C GLU A 57 14.82 16.15 24.27
N TRP A 58 14.03 17.20 23.95
CA TRP A 58 12.77 17.04 23.19
C TRP A 58 13.01 16.61 21.75
N LEU A 59 14.04 17.14 21.09
CA LEU A 59 14.40 16.74 19.73
C LEU A 59 14.87 15.27 19.67
N LEU A 60 15.70 14.84 20.62
CA LEU A 60 16.15 13.46 20.73
C LEU A 60 14.99 12.51 21.05
N LEU A 61 14.06 12.94 21.89
CA LEU A 61 12.84 12.17 22.18
C LEU A 61 11.99 11.99 20.91
N ALA A 62 11.75 13.08 20.18
CA ALA A 62 10.98 13.06 18.92
C ALA A 62 11.65 12.18 17.86
N LEU A 63 12.97 12.24 17.71
CA LEU A 63 13.69 11.40 16.76
C LEU A 63 13.58 9.91 17.14
N ARG A 64 13.66 9.60 18.44
CA ARG A 64 13.57 8.23 18.94
C ARG A 64 12.17 7.63 18.75
N THR A 65 11.12 8.41 19.00
CA THR A 65 9.74 7.97 18.75
C THR A 65 9.48 7.83 17.25
N LEU A 66 9.94 8.77 16.43
CA LEU A 66 9.79 8.72 14.97
C LEU A 66 10.52 7.51 14.37
N ALA A 67 11.71 7.18 14.85
CA ALA A 67 12.43 5.98 14.43
C ALA A 67 11.64 4.69 14.73
N LEU A 68 11.02 4.58 15.91
CA LEU A 68 10.18 3.43 16.27
C LEU A 68 8.89 3.39 15.45
N LEU A 69 8.25 4.54 15.22
CA LEU A 69 7.07 4.62 14.34
C LEU A 69 7.39 4.20 12.91
N ALA A 70 8.53 4.67 12.38
CA ALA A 70 8.99 4.30 11.04
C ALA A 70 9.27 2.80 10.95
N LEU A 71 9.89 2.22 11.97
CA LEU A 71 10.14 0.78 12.03
C LEU A 71 8.83 -0.02 12.10
N ALA A 72 7.89 0.36 12.97
CA ALA A 72 6.57 -0.27 13.06
C ALA A 72 5.78 -0.15 11.75
N ALA A 73 5.82 1.02 11.11
CA ALA A 73 5.22 1.25 9.81
C ALA A 73 5.88 0.40 8.71
N ALA A 74 7.20 0.23 8.72
CA ALA A 74 7.91 -0.62 7.77
C ALA A 74 7.44 -2.08 7.85
N PHE A 75 7.20 -2.60 9.06
CA PHE A 75 6.65 -3.94 9.26
C PHE A 75 5.15 -4.07 8.91
N ALA A 76 4.35 -3.03 9.19
CA ALA A 76 2.94 -3.00 8.80
C ALA A 76 2.75 -2.85 7.28
N ALA A 77 3.77 -2.34 6.58
CA ALA A 77 3.82 -2.11 5.14
C ALA A 77 2.55 -1.40 4.63
N PRO A 78 2.35 -0.11 4.97
CA PRO A 78 1.22 0.67 4.48
C PRO A 78 1.36 0.90 2.98
N PHE A 79 0.27 0.66 2.25
CA PHE A 79 0.19 0.96 0.83
C PHE A 79 -1.06 1.78 0.53
N LEU A 80 -0.91 2.70 -0.42
CA LEU A 80 -1.98 3.59 -0.85
C LEU A 80 -2.65 3.00 -2.08
N VAL A 81 -3.92 2.65 -1.96
CA VAL A 81 -4.74 2.23 -3.09
C VAL A 81 -5.55 3.43 -3.57
N SER A 82 -5.26 3.87 -4.79
CA SER A 82 -6.09 4.83 -5.50
C SER A 82 -7.07 4.09 -6.40
N LYS A 83 -8.35 4.46 -6.34
CA LYS A 83 -9.36 4.01 -7.31
C LYS A 83 -9.21 4.70 -8.67
N HIS A 84 -8.55 5.84 -8.70
CA HIS A 84 -8.27 6.58 -9.93
C HIS A 84 -6.91 6.16 -10.46
N ALA A 85 -6.87 5.76 -11.74
CA ALA A 85 -5.62 5.56 -12.46
C ALA A 85 -4.78 6.84 -12.34
N LEU A 86 -3.49 6.66 -12.03
CA LEU A 86 -2.53 7.76 -12.04
C LEU A 86 -2.58 8.43 -13.43
N PRO A 87 -2.57 9.78 -13.52
CA PRO A 87 -2.44 10.45 -14.81
C PRO A 87 -1.17 9.97 -15.52
N GLY A 88 -1.31 9.36 -16.70
CA GLY A 88 -0.19 8.76 -17.45
C GLY A 88 0.20 7.33 -17.03
N GLY A 89 -0.52 6.71 -16.08
CA GLY A 89 -0.36 5.30 -15.78
C GLY A 89 -0.89 4.44 -16.91
N LYS A 90 -0.04 3.61 -17.51
CA LYS A 90 -0.45 2.69 -18.58
C LYS A 90 -1.46 1.69 -18.04
N ARG A 91 -2.68 1.71 -18.57
CA ARG A 91 -3.75 0.81 -18.18
C ARG A 91 -3.62 -0.50 -18.94
N SER A 92 -3.23 -1.57 -18.25
CA SER A 92 -3.25 -2.93 -18.79
C SER A 92 -4.55 -3.64 -18.41
N VAL A 93 -5.21 -4.30 -19.35
CA VAL A 93 -6.46 -5.04 -19.14
C VAL A 93 -6.32 -6.46 -19.70
N ILE A 94 -6.52 -7.46 -18.85
CA ILE A 94 -6.57 -8.86 -19.28
C ILE A 94 -8.04 -9.29 -19.19
N LEU A 95 -8.62 -9.69 -20.31
CA LEU A 95 -9.97 -10.24 -20.37
C LEU A 95 -9.87 -11.75 -20.31
N LEU A 96 -10.56 -12.35 -19.34
CA LEU A 96 -10.67 -13.79 -19.21
C LEU A 96 -12.05 -14.20 -19.70
N ILE A 97 -12.11 -15.02 -20.75
CA ILE A 97 -13.36 -15.46 -21.37
C ILE A 97 -13.48 -16.97 -21.24
N ASP A 98 -14.51 -17.41 -20.53
CA ASP A 98 -14.86 -18.82 -20.41
C ASP A 98 -15.33 -19.38 -21.76
N ARG A 99 -14.75 -20.50 -22.17
CA ARG A 99 -15.05 -21.26 -23.40
C ARG A 99 -15.40 -22.71 -23.08
N SER A 100 -15.77 -23.00 -21.83
CA SER A 100 -16.23 -24.33 -21.40
C SER A 100 -17.53 -24.74 -22.10
N ALA A 101 -17.85 -26.04 -22.08
CA ALA A 101 -19.06 -26.57 -22.71
C ALA A 101 -20.36 -25.91 -22.21
N SER A 102 -20.35 -25.34 -20.99
CA SER A 102 -21.50 -24.61 -20.44
C SER A 102 -21.83 -23.31 -21.20
N MET A 103 -20.84 -22.75 -21.90
CA MET A 103 -20.98 -21.50 -22.65
C MET A 103 -21.69 -21.69 -24.00
N ALA A 104 -21.85 -22.94 -24.46
CA ALA A 104 -22.68 -23.30 -25.61
C ALA A 104 -24.19 -23.20 -25.33
N ALA A 105 -24.59 -23.03 -24.06
CA ALA A 105 -25.99 -22.81 -23.70
C ALA A 105 -26.52 -21.53 -24.37
N ARG A 106 -27.77 -21.58 -24.86
CA ARG A 106 -28.43 -20.45 -25.50
C ARG A 106 -29.22 -19.65 -24.47
N ASP A 107 -28.86 -18.39 -24.31
CA ASP A 107 -29.60 -17.41 -23.52
C ASP A 107 -30.09 -16.30 -24.47
N GLY A 108 -31.37 -16.36 -24.85
CA GLY A 108 -31.98 -15.39 -25.76
C GLY A 108 -31.58 -15.58 -27.23
N VAL A 109 -30.99 -14.54 -27.84
CA VAL A 109 -30.72 -14.44 -29.29
C VAL A 109 -29.36 -15.05 -29.69
N GLY A 110 -28.56 -15.53 -28.75
CA GLY A 110 -27.24 -16.13 -29.00
C GLY A 110 -26.82 -17.13 -27.93
N THR A 111 -25.63 -17.70 -28.09
CA THR A 111 -25.00 -18.48 -27.02
C THR A 111 -24.46 -17.56 -25.93
N ARG A 112 -24.23 -18.10 -24.73
CA ARG A 112 -23.54 -17.37 -23.65
C ARG A 112 -22.16 -16.90 -24.09
N PHE A 113 -21.49 -17.70 -24.91
CA PHE A 113 -20.20 -17.35 -25.51
C PHE A 113 -20.30 -16.12 -26.41
N ASP A 114 -21.26 -16.09 -27.35
CA ASP A 114 -21.47 -14.95 -28.25
C ASP A 114 -21.73 -13.65 -27.46
N ASN A 115 -22.57 -13.76 -26.43
CA ASN A 115 -22.90 -12.64 -25.56
C ASN A 115 -21.66 -12.14 -24.79
N ALA A 116 -20.83 -13.05 -24.27
CA ALA A 116 -19.59 -12.71 -23.57
C ALA A 116 -18.57 -12.03 -24.50
N CYS A 117 -18.39 -12.52 -25.73
CA CYS A 117 -17.53 -11.90 -26.74
C CYS A 117 -18.02 -10.50 -27.13
N ALA A 118 -19.33 -10.32 -27.30
CA ALA A 118 -19.92 -9.02 -27.60
C ALA A 118 -19.74 -8.01 -26.44
N GLU A 119 -19.88 -8.45 -25.19
CA GLU A 119 -19.66 -7.61 -24.02
C GLU A 119 -18.18 -7.26 -23.84
N ALA A 120 -17.27 -8.21 -24.04
CA ALA A 120 -15.83 -8.00 -24.03
C ALA A 120 -15.39 -6.93 -25.05
N SER A 121 -15.91 -7.00 -26.28
CA SER A 121 -15.62 -6.01 -27.33
C SER A 121 -16.13 -4.61 -26.97
N LYS A 122 -17.33 -4.51 -26.37
CA LYS A 122 -17.89 -3.25 -25.84
C LYS A 122 -17.01 -2.69 -24.72
N TYR A 123 -16.51 -3.53 -23.83
CA TYR A 123 -15.64 -3.11 -22.73
C TYR A 123 -14.32 -2.54 -23.25
N LEU A 124 -13.65 -3.23 -24.18
CA LEU A 124 -12.40 -2.75 -24.80
C LEU A 124 -12.59 -1.38 -25.46
N THR A 125 -13.72 -1.18 -26.14
CA THR A 125 -14.05 0.09 -26.81
C THR A 125 -14.27 1.23 -25.81
N LYS A 126 -14.97 0.96 -24.69
CA LYS A 126 -15.25 1.96 -23.66
C LYS A 126 -14.04 2.27 -22.79
N ALA A 127 -13.27 1.25 -22.43
CA ALA A 127 -12.17 1.35 -21.48
C ALA A 127 -10.91 1.95 -22.10
N LYS A 128 -10.70 1.79 -23.42
CA LYS A 128 -9.53 2.22 -24.19
C LYS A 128 -8.21 2.01 -23.41
N PRO A 129 -7.88 0.76 -23.06
CA PRO A 129 -6.66 0.47 -22.32
C PRO A 129 -5.42 0.64 -23.20
N ASP A 130 -4.28 0.95 -22.58
CA ASP A 130 -2.99 1.08 -23.28
C ASP A 130 -2.43 -0.29 -23.70
N PHE A 131 -2.68 -1.31 -22.88
CA PHE A 131 -2.36 -2.69 -23.18
C PHE A 131 -3.57 -3.56 -22.90
N ALA A 132 -3.83 -4.54 -23.77
CA ALA A 132 -4.80 -5.57 -23.47
C ALA A 132 -4.34 -6.94 -23.92
N ASN A 133 -4.94 -7.97 -23.32
CA ASN A 133 -4.86 -9.34 -23.79
C ASN A 133 -6.19 -10.05 -23.53
N ILE A 134 -6.47 -11.10 -24.31
CA ILE A 134 -7.57 -12.02 -24.05
C ILE A 134 -6.96 -13.37 -23.70
N VAL A 135 -7.45 -13.97 -22.62
CA VAL A 135 -7.13 -15.33 -22.20
C VAL A 135 -8.41 -16.14 -22.26
N TRP A 136 -8.39 -17.16 -23.10
CA TRP A 136 -9.48 -18.11 -23.21
C TRP A 136 -9.33 -19.16 -22.12
N ILE A 137 -10.39 -19.34 -21.35
CA ILE A 137 -10.44 -20.35 -20.30
C ILE A 137 -11.20 -21.55 -20.87
N ASP A 138 -10.48 -22.59 -21.24
CA ASP A 138 -11.04 -23.92 -21.52
C ASP A 138 -10.33 -25.00 -20.66
N GLY A 139 -10.10 -26.20 -21.19
CA GLY A 139 -9.37 -27.25 -20.49
C GLY A 139 -7.92 -26.87 -20.17
N GLU A 140 -7.28 -26.04 -21.00
CA GLU A 140 -5.98 -25.43 -20.76
C GLU A 140 -6.01 -23.94 -21.15
N PRO A 141 -5.70 -23.01 -20.25
CA PRO A 141 -5.84 -21.58 -20.56
C PRO A 141 -4.94 -21.17 -21.73
N ASP A 142 -5.56 -20.64 -22.78
CA ASP A 142 -4.90 -20.22 -24.02
C ASP A 142 -4.95 -18.70 -24.18
N ALA A 143 -3.79 -18.04 -24.18
CA ALA A 143 -3.69 -16.60 -24.29
C ALA A 143 -3.44 -16.19 -25.75
N VAL A 144 -4.19 -15.20 -26.24
CA VAL A 144 -4.05 -14.71 -27.63
C VAL A 144 -2.63 -14.17 -27.89
N PHE A 145 -2.03 -13.55 -26.89
CA PHE A 145 -0.62 -13.15 -26.90
C PHE A 145 0.09 -13.63 -25.63
N PRO A 146 1.42 -13.87 -25.69
CA PRO A 146 2.22 -14.17 -24.50
C PRO A 146 2.20 -13.04 -23.46
N ASP A 147 2.16 -11.79 -23.93
CA ASP A 147 2.16 -10.58 -23.11
C ASP A 147 1.07 -9.59 -23.57
N PRO A 148 0.48 -8.79 -22.66
CA PRO A 148 -0.46 -7.73 -23.02
C PRO A 148 0.17 -6.66 -23.91
N GLY A 149 -0.50 -6.34 -25.01
CA GLY A 149 0.02 -5.44 -26.04
C GLY A 149 -0.99 -4.35 -26.46
N PRO A 150 -0.57 -3.36 -27.25
CA PRO A 150 -1.43 -2.28 -27.74
C PRO A 150 -2.39 -2.72 -28.87
N ASN A 151 -2.40 -4.01 -29.22
CA ASN A 151 -3.05 -4.57 -30.40
C ASN A 151 -4.57 -4.77 -30.22
N LEU A 152 -5.28 -3.71 -29.81
CA LEU A 152 -6.71 -3.77 -29.52
C LEU A 152 -7.55 -4.19 -30.73
N ALA A 153 -7.13 -3.80 -31.94
CA ALA A 153 -7.83 -4.15 -33.18
C ALA A 153 -7.84 -5.67 -33.41
N PHE A 154 -6.68 -6.32 -33.21
CA PHE A 154 -6.55 -7.77 -33.37
C PHE A 154 -7.34 -8.55 -32.31
N LEU A 155 -7.34 -8.07 -31.07
CA LEU A 155 -8.14 -8.68 -30.00
C LEU A 155 -9.65 -8.60 -30.30
N ARG A 156 -10.12 -7.49 -30.87
CA ARG A 156 -11.51 -7.35 -31.30
C ARG A 156 -11.86 -8.28 -32.45
N GLU A 157 -11.00 -8.38 -33.45
CA GLU A 157 -11.19 -9.31 -34.56
C GLU A 157 -11.20 -10.77 -34.08
N SER A 158 -10.36 -11.11 -33.10
CA SER A 158 -10.35 -12.43 -32.48
C SER A 158 -11.68 -12.75 -31.79
N LEU A 159 -12.30 -11.77 -31.11
CA LEU A 159 -13.64 -11.92 -30.51
C LEU A 159 -14.75 -12.08 -31.55
N GLU A 160 -14.60 -11.48 -32.74
CA GLU A 160 -15.60 -11.54 -33.81
C GLU A 160 -15.49 -12.83 -34.65
N ARG A 161 -14.33 -13.49 -34.66
CA ARG A 161 -14.07 -14.73 -35.40
C ARG A 161 -14.27 -16.02 -34.59
N SER A 162 -14.35 -15.91 -33.25
CA SER A 162 -14.49 -17.05 -32.34
C SER A 162 -15.94 -17.51 -32.25
#